data_AF-A0A3S0FEV9-F1
#
_entry.id   AF-A0A3S0FEV9-F1
#
_cell.length_a   1.000
_cell.length_b   1.000
_cell.length_c   1.000
_cell.angle_alpha   90.00
_cell.angle_beta   90.00
_cell.angle_gamma   90.00
#
_symmetry.space_group_name_H-M   'P 1'
#
loop_
_entity.id
_entity.type
_entity.pdbx_description
1 polymer ?
#
loop_
_entity_poly.entity_id
_entity_poly.type
_entity_poly.pdbx_seq_one_letter_code
_entity_poly.pdbx_strand_id
1 'polypeptide(L)'
;MYFALFEAQRSQVQSKFRDVLVAHGFDLQDRDLKQVLEDLALYPNWGAVQASLKAAAELRSESHALALETLRVHSKGQHWHFISQGITRKLQAACKAAGTLASDGKPLNVGGLRLRYTKGTELARQGVGLNALAWLMDHSDFFSAGVYIDNLPEHAAQISAALSGSSVLNRVASLFRGEVVDSEAVAIGGDDPQCSRIHYKGEGTATCGNRKQCDMGDGIPLACYTCDRFQPWVDGPHERLLADLQEERSRNARALGDTHPVTIRRDKTIAAVINVIHLCTARKQQRASLSHSGGAA
;
A
#
# COMPACT_ATOMS: atom_id res chain seq x y z
N MET A 1 26.65 5.74 -20.27
CA MET A 1 25.56 6.75 -20.33
C MET A 1 25.39 7.53 -19.02
N TYR A 2 25.32 6.90 -17.85
CA TYR A 2 25.19 7.61 -16.55
C TYR A 2 26.35 8.57 -16.21
N PHE A 3 27.60 8.19 -16.51
CA PHE A 3 28.77 9.05 -16.26
C PHE A 3 28.71 10.37 -17.05
N ALA A 4 28.22 10.34 -18.30
CA ALA A 4 28.12 11.54 -19.13
C ALA A 4 27.19 12.60 -18.54
N LEU A 5 26.12 12.19 -17.84
CA LEU A 5 25.22 13.12 -17.15
C LEU A 5 25.93 13.84 -16.01
N PHE A 6 26.71 13.12 -15.20
CA PHE A 6 27.45 13.69 -14.09
C PHE A 6 28.60 14.59 -14.55
N GLU A 7 29.28 14.22 -15.63
CA GLU A 7 30.30 15.06 -16.27
C GLU A 7 29.67 16.36 -16.79
N ALA A 8 28.57 16.28 -17.55
CA ALA A 8 27.86 17.45 -18.05
C ALA A 8 27.39 18.37 -16.91
N GLN A 9 26.82 17.78 -15.85
CA GLN A 9 26.40 18.51 -14.65
C GLN A 9 27.58 19.20 -13.96
N ARG A 10 28.71 18.50 -13.79
CA ARG A 10 29.93 19.07 -13.20
C ARG A 10 30.43 20.25 -14.02
N SER A 11 30.52 20.10 -15.34
CA SER A 11 30.93 21.20 -16.24
C SER A 11 29.99 22.41 -16.15
N GLN A 12 28.67 22.19 -16.14
CA GLN A 12 27.69 23.27 -16.04
C GLN A 12 27.79 24.01 -14.69
N VAL A 13 27.96 23.26 -13.60
CA VAL A 13 28.12 23.81 -12.25
C VAL A 13 29.42 24.60 -12.12
N GLN A 14 30.53 24.08 -12.64
CA GLN A 14 31.82 24.77 -12.64
C GLN A 14 31.78 26.07 -13.47
N SER A 15 31.14 26.05 -14.64
CA SER A 15 30.92 27.26 -15.45
C SER A 15 30.13 28.31 -14.68
N LYS A 16 28.99 27.92 -14.12
CA LYS A 16 28.16 28.83 -13.33
C LYS A 16 28.88 29.38 -12.10
N PHE A 17 29.71 28.56 -11.44
CA PHE A 17 30.48 29.02 -10.29
C PHE A 17 31.50 30.10 -10.69
N ARG A 18 32.15 29.97 -11.85
CA ARG A 18 33.03 31.02 -12.40
C ARG A 18 32.27 32.32 -12.61
N ASP A 19 31.08 32.26 -13.22
CA ASP A 19 30.24 33.45 -13.43
C ASP A 19 29.87 34.13 -12.09
N VAL A 20 29.53 33.32 -11.08
CA VAL A 20 29.17 33.82 -9.74
C VAL A 20 30.39 34.41 -9.02
N LEU A 21 31.59 33.82 -9.16
CA LEU A 21 32.84 34.38 -8.60
C LEU A 21 33.13 35.77 -9.17
N VAL A 22 33.08 35.89 -10.51
CA VAL A 22 33.31 37.16 -11.21
C VAL A 22 32.29 38.21 -10.79
N ALA A 23 31.02 37.83 -10.67
CA ALA A 23 29.96 38.74 -10.21
C ALA A 23 30.17 39.26 -8.78
N HIS A 24 30.90 38.53 -7.93
CA HIS A 24 31.28 38.95 -6.58
C HIS A 24 32.69 39.56 -6.51
N GLY A 25 33.32 39.84 -7.66
CA GLY A 25 34.62 40.50 -7.74
C GLY A 25 35.81 39.62 -7.34
N PHE A 26 35.65 38.30 -7.31
CA PHE A 26 36.76 37.38 -7.05
C PHE A 26 37.52 37.08 -8.34
N ASP A 27 38.83 37.30 -8.28
CA ASP A 27 39.79 36.88 -9.31
C ASP A 27 40.81 35.98 -8.62
N LEU A 28 40.58 34.67 -8.73
CA LEU A 28 41.37 33.65 -8.04
C LEU A 28 42.52 33.19 -8.93
N GLN A 29 43.69 32.92 -8.34
CA GLN A 29 44.77 32.27 -9.07
C GLN A 29 44.32 30.89 -9.57
N ASP A 30 44.83 30.46 -10.73
CA ASP A 30 44.42 29.21 -11.38
C ASP A 30 44.49 27.99 -10.46
N ARG A 31 45.51 27.92 -9.60
CA ARG A 31 45.67 26.85 -8.62
C ARG A 31 44.51 26.81 -7.63
N ASP A 32 44.13 27.96 -7.10
CA ASP A 32 43.09 28.10 -6.08
C ASP A 32 41.71 27.86 -6.68
N LEU A 33 41.48 28.43 -7.87
CA LEU A 33 40.26 28.20 -8.62
C LEU A 33 40.08 26.72 -8.92
N LYS A 34 41.12 26.04 -9.41
CA LYS A 34 41.07 24.60 -9.69
C LYS A 34 40.70 23.80 -8.45
N GLN A 35 41.31 24.10 -7.31
CA GLN A 35 41.05 23.39 -6.06
C GLN A 35 39.59 23.56 -5.59
N VAL A 36 39.07 24.79 -5.60
CA VAL A 36 37.67 25.05 -5.22
C VAL A 36 36.68 24.40 -6.19
N LEU A 37 37.00 24.37 -7.49
CA LEU A 37 36.17 23.71 -8.52
C LEU A 37 36.15 22.19 -8.40
N GLU A 38 37.23 21.57 -7.90
CA GLU A 38 37.33 20.13 -7.65
C GLU A 38 36.49 19.71 -6.44
N ASP A 39 36.50 20.54 -5.39
CA ASP A 39 35.74 20.34 -4.14
C ASP A 39 34.25 20.73 -4.27
N LEU A 40 33.84 21.38 -5.36
CA LEU A 40 32.49 21.89 -5.54
C LEU A 40 31.45 20.75 -5.56
N ALA A 41 30.40 20.88 -4.74
CA ALA A 41 29.27 19.96 -4.73
C ALA A 41 28.63 19.84 -6.13
N LEU A 42 28.27 18.62 -6.54
CA LEU A 42 27.66 18.36 -7.86
C LEU A 42 26.27 19.02 -8.03
N TYR A 43 25.58 19.23 -6.92
CA TYR A 43 24.30 19.95 -6.84
C TYR A 43 24.40 21.00 -5.74
N PRO A 44 25.11 22.11 -5.97
CA PRO A 44 25.40 23.07 -4.92
C PRO A 44 24.15 23.90 -4.58
N ASN A 45 24.03 24.25 -3.31
CA ASN A 45 23.06 25.23 -2.86
C ASN A 45 23.56 26.64 -3.21
N TRP A 46 23.19 27.13 -4.39
CA TRP A 46 23.61 28.44 -4.89
C TRP A 46 23.34 29.60 -3.93
N GLY A 47 22.27 29.54 -3.14
CA GLY A 47 22.01 30.58 -2.13
C GLY A 47 23.06 30.58 -1.01
N ALA A 48 23.48 29.40 -0.56
CA ALA A 48 24.57 29.26 0.42
C ALA A 48 25.92 29.67 -0.18
N VAL A 49 26.19 29.28 -1.43
CA VAL A 49 27.40 29.68 -2.16
C VAL A 49 27.50 31.21 -2.26
N GLN A 50 26.43 31.88 -2.70
CA GLN A 50 26.39 33.34 -2.81
C GLN A 50 26.54 34.02 -1.44
N ALA A 51 25.91 33.49 -0.39
CA ALA A 51 26.09 34.00 0.97
C ALA A 51 27.55 33.86 1.46
N SER A 52 28.18 32.71 1.21
CA SER A 52 29.60 32.50 1.52
C SER A 52 30.51 33.46 0.75
N LEU A 53 30.24 33.69 -0.54
CA LEU A 53 31.01 34.61 -1.36
C LEU A 53 30.85 36.05 -0.90
N LYS A 54 29.64 36.47 -0.52
CA LYS A 54 29.40 37.79 0.05
C LYS A 54 30.17 38.00 1.37
N ALA A 55 30.09 37.04 2.30
CA ALA A 55 30.84 37.09 3.56
C ALA A 55 32.36 37.12 3.32
N ALA A 56 32.85 36.33 2.36
CA ALA A 56 34.27 36.35 1.98
C ALA A 56 34.69 37.68 1.33
N ALA A 57 33.79 38.34 0.59
CA ALA A 57 34.06 39.65 -0.01
C ALA A 57 34.20 40.74 1.05
N GLU A 58 33.41 40.68 2.13
CA GLU A 58 33.53 41.58 3.28
C GLU A 58 34.87 41.37 4.01
N LEU A 59 35.24 40.10 4.27
CA LEU A 59 36.53 39.72 4.89
C LEU A 59 37.75 40.08 4.04
N ARG A 60 37.59 40.22 2.72
CA ARG A 60 38.68 40.59 1.81
C ARG A 60 39.29 41.95 2.14
N SER A 61 38.49 42.86 2.71
CA SER A 61 38.97 44.17 3.16
C SER A 61 39.94 44.08 4.34
N GLU A 62 39.84 43.02 5.14
CA GLU A 62 40.67 42.76 6.32
C GLU A 62 41.86 41.84 6.00
N SER A 63 41.62 40.73 5.30
CA SER A 63 42.65 39.78 4.89
C SER A 63 42.23 38.94 3.70
N HIS A 64 42.93 39.11 2.57
CA HIS A 64 42.69 38.30 1.37
C HIS A 64 42.95 36.80 1.62
N ALA A 65 43.96 36.46 2.43
CA ALA A 65 44.28 35.07 2.75
C ALA A 65 43.15 34.40 3.56
N LEU A 66 42.54 35.13 4.49
CA LEU A 66 41.44 34.63 5.31
C LEU A 66 40.16 34.41 4.49
N ALA A 67 39.88 35.34 3.56
CA ALA A 67 38.76 35.19 2.63
C ALA A 67 38.90 33.93 1.76
N LEU A 68 40.10 33.67 1.23
CA LEU A 68 40.37 32.48 0.42
C LEU A 68 40.25 31.19 1.24
N GLU A 69 40.81 31.17 2.44
CA GLU A 69 40.73 30.00 3.32
C GLU A 69 39.27 29.68 3.68
N THR A 70 38.46 30.70 3.94
CA THR A 70 37.02 30.55 4.20
C THR A 70 36.31 29.89 3.02
N LEU A 71 36.62 30.29 1.78
CA LEU A 71 36.02 29.67 0.59
C LEU A 71 36.41 28.20 0.44
N ARG A 72 37.67 27.85 0.72
CA ARG A 72 38.14 26.45 0.67
C ARG A 72 37.48 25.59 1.75
N VAL A 73 37.34 26.12 2.96
CA VAL A 73 36.64 25.43 4.06
C VAL A 73 35.18 25.20 3.71
N HIS A 74 34.51 26.19 3.11
CA HIS A 74 33.12 26.06 2.70
C HIS A 74 32.93 25.13 1.50
N SER A 75 33.84 25.14 0.52
CA SER A 75 33.78 24.26 -0.65
C SER A 75 33.97 22.80 -0.29
N LYS A 76 34.93 22.51 0.59
CA LYS A 76 35.23 21.15 1.04
C LYS A 76 34.23 20.62 2.08
N GLY A 77 33.58 21.54 2.81
CA GLY A 77 32.62 21.22 3.86
C GLY A 77 31.19 21.02 3.36
N GLN A 78 30.25 20.86 4.29
CA GLN A 78 28.82 20.66 3.98
C GLN A 78 28.07 21.98 3.71
N HIS A 79 28.73 23.14 3.82
CA HIS A 79 28.10 24.45 3.74
C HIS A 79 27.40 24.72 2.40
N TRP A 80 27.98 24.22 1.31
CA TRP A 80 27.42 24.38 -0.04
C TRP A 80 26.51 23.23 -0.47
N HIS A 81 26.27 22.24 0.40
CA HIS A 81 25.35 21.14 0.13
C HIS A 81 23.93 21.49 0.55
N PHE A 82 22.95 20.85 -0.09
CA PHE A 82 21.58 20.87 0.43
C PHE A 82 21.45 19.89 1.60
N ILE A 83 20.73 20.31 2.65
CA ILE A 83 20.17 19.36 3.60
C ILE A 83 19.06 18.54 2.93
N SER A 84 18.81 17.32 3.42
CA SER A 84 17.81 16.39 2.88
C SER A 84 16.43 17.03 2.71
N GLN A 85 15.98 17.81 3.70
CA GLN A 85 14.71 18.53 3.63
C GLN A 85 14.66 19.55 2.48
N GLY A 86 15.79 20.22 2.20
CA GLY A 86 15.89 21.17 1.10
C GLY A 86 15.73 20.49 -0.26
N ILE A 87 16.32 19.30 -0.43
CA ILE A 87 16.15 18.47 -1.63
C ILE A 87 14.68 18.06 -1.79
N THR A 88 14.05 17.54 -0.72
CA THR A 88 12.65 17.13 -0.75
C THR A 88 11.72 18.27 -1.14
N ARG A 89 11.89 19.47 -0.56
CA ARG A 89 11.07 20.65 -0.92
C ARG A 89 11.23 21.03 -2.39
N LYS A 90 12.44 20.96 -2.94
CA LYS A 90 12.69 21.24 -4.37
C LYS A 90 12.00 20.21 -5.27
N LEU A 91 12.09 18.93 -4.92
CA LEU A 91 11.40 17.86 -5.65
C LEU A 91 9.88 18.07 -5.63
N GLN A 92 9.31 18.35 -4.45
CA GLN A 92 7.88 18.62 -4.29
C GLN A 92 7.44 19.85 -5.10
N ALA A 93 8.23 20.93 -5.10
CA ALA A 93 7.95 22.11 -5.92
C ALA A 93 7.96 21.80 -7.42
N ALA A 94 8.93 21.00 -7.89
CA ALA A 94 8.99 20.55 -9.28
C ALA A 94 7.78 19.68 -9.66
N CYS A 95 7.39 18.73 -8.82
CA CYS A 95 6.20 17.89 -9.05
C CYS A 95 4.90 18.71 -9.05
N LYS A 96 4.80 19.72 -8.17
CA LYS A 96 3.66 20.65 -8.16
C LYS A 96 3.59 21.48 -9.44
N ALA A 97 4.74 22.00 -9.90
CA ALA A 97 4.82 22.76 -11.15
C ALA A 97 4.48 21.90 -12.39
N ALA A 98 4.84 20.61 -12.35
CA ALA A 98 4.48 19.64 -13.38
C ALA A 98 3.02 19.15 -13.32
N GLY A 99 2.23 19.57 -12.31
CA GLY A 99 0.83 19.18 -12.17
C GLY A 99 0.63 17.68 -11.85
N THR A 100 1.61 17.01 -11.24
CA THR A 100 1.52 15.56 -10.99
C THR A 100 0.56 15.25 -9.83
N LEU A 101 -0.45 14.44 -10.11
CA LEU A 101 -1.46 14.00 -9.15
C LEU A 101 -1.26 12.53 -8.74
N ALA A 102 -1.67 12.20 -7.53
CA ALA A 102 -1.81 10.84 -7.05
C ALA A 102 -3.15 10.22 -7.50
N SER A 103 -3.33 8.93 -7.25
CA SER A 103 -4.53 8.17 -7.62
C SER A 103 -5.81 8.66 -6.92
N ASP A 104 -5.70 9.41 -5.82
CA ASP A 104 -6.81 10.03 -5.10
C ASP A 104 -7.11 11.47 -5.58
N GLY A 105 -6.47 11.91 -6.67
CA GLY A 105 -6.64 13.25 -7.23
C GLY A 105 -5.89 14.37 -6.49
N LYS A 106 -5.18 14.06 -5.40
CA LYS A 106 -4.39 15.06 -4.65
C LYS A 106 -2.99 15.22 -5.26
N PRO A 107 -2.28 16.34 -4.97
CA PRO A 107 -0.89 16.49 -5.39
C PRO A 107 -0.01 15.33 -4.92
N LEU A 108 0.83 14.82 -5.82
CA LEU A 108 1.70 13.69 -5.52
C LEU A 108 2.71 14.07 -4.41
N ASN A 109 2.61 13.44 -3.25
CA ASN A 109 3.63 13.59 -2.21
C ASN A 109 4.88 12.81 -2.58
N VAL A 110 5.88 13.50 -3.12
CA VAL A 110 7.17 12.94 -3.55
C VAL A 110 8.25 13.18 -2.51
N GLY A 111 9.08 12.17 -2.31
CA GLY A 111 10.30 12.24 -1.51
C GLY A 111 11.32 11.22 -2.00
N GLY A 112 12.56 11.28 -1.49
CA GLY A 112 13.65 10.40 -1.92
C GLY A 112 13.32 8.90 -1.79
N LEU A 113 12.69 8.52 -0.67
CA LEU A 113 12.23 7.14 -0.46
C LEU A 113 11.19 6.70 -1.48
N ARG A 114 10.23 7.57 -1.84
CA ARG A 114 9.22 7.26 -2.85
C ARG A 114 9.87 7.02 -4.22
N LEU A 115 10.77 7.91 -4.64
CA LEU A 115 11.49 7.77 -5.92
C LEU A 115 12.31 6.47 -5.95
N ARG A 116 13.01 6.17 -4.85
CA ARG A 116 13.77 4.93 -4.70
C ARG A 116 12.87 3.71 -4.80
N TYR A 117 11.74 3.71 -4.11
CA TYR A 117 10.78 2.60 -4.15
C TYR A 117 10.17 2.42 -5.54
N THR A 118 9.74 3.52 -6.18
CA THR A 118 9.23 3.50 -7.56
C THR A 118 10.25 2.92 -8.53
N LYS A 119 11.53 3.32 -8.43
CA LYS A 119 12.57 2.79 -9.32
C LYS A 119 12.86 1.32 -9.05
N GLY A 120 12.94 0.92 -7.78
CA GLY A 120 13.14 -0.48 -7.40
C GLY A 120 12.02 -1.39 -7.93
N THR A 121 10.77 -0.97 -7.74
CA THR A 121 9.60 -1.71 -8.24
C THR A 121 9.55 -1.72 -9.77
N GLU A 122 9.90 -0.63 -10.45
CA GLU A 122 9.98 -0.61 -11.93
C GLU A 122 11.01 -1.62 -12.46
N LEU A 123 12.21 -1.66 -11.87
CA LEU A 123 13.25 -2.64 -12.24
C LEU A 123 12.79 -4.08 -11.97
N ALA A 124 12.13 -4.32 -10.85
CA ALA A 124 11.54 -5.62 -10.55
C ALA A 124 10.52 -6.05 -11.61
N ARG A 125 9.63 -5.13 -12.05
CA ARG A 125 8.65 -5.40 -13.13
C ARG A 125 9.31 -5.67 -14.48
N GLN A 126 10.50 -5.13 -14.72
CA GLN A 126 11.31 -5.44 -15.92
C GLN A 126 11.98 -6.82 -15.83
N GLY A 127 11.78 -7.57 -14.74
CA GLY A 127 12.34 -8.91 -14.55
C GLY A 127 13.78 -8.91 -14.05
N VAL A 128 14.27 -7.79 -13.51
CA VAL A 128 15.59 -7.75 -12.88
C VAL A 128 15.58 -8.64 -11.64
N GLY A 129 16.46 -9.65 -11.62
CA GLY A 129 16.58 -10.58 -10.50
C GLY A 129 17.00 -9.88 -9.19
N LEU A 130 16.61 -10.46 -8.05
CA LEU A 130 16.81 -9.88 -6.71
C LEU A 130 18.25 -9.43 -6.46
N ASN A 131 19.24 -10.24 -6.85
CA ASN A 131 20.65 -9.92 -6.61
C ASN A 131 21.12 -8.70 -7.41
N ALA A 132 20.73 -8.62 -8.68
CA ALA A 132 21.04 -7.48 -9.52
C ALA A 132 20.29 -6.22 -9.06
N LEU A 133 19.05 -6.38 -8.59
CA LEU A 133 18.27 -5.29 -8.01
C LEU A 133 18.92 -4.75 -6.74
N ALA A 134 19.36 -5.61 -5.83
CA ALA A 134 20.06 -5.22 -4.61
C ALA A 134 21.34 -4.45 -4.91
N TRP A 135 22.12 -4.91 -5.91
CA TRP A 135 23.32 -4.23 -6.38
C TRP A 135 23.00 -2.86 -7.01
N LEU A 136 22.04 -2.78 -7.93
CA LEU A 136 21.63 -1.54 -8.59
C LEU A 136 21.11 -0.49 -7.61
N MET A 137 20.41 -0.95 -6.57
CA MET A 137 19.83 -0.10 -5.57
C MET A 137 20.81 0.20 -4.43
N ASP A 138 22.01 -0.37 -4.41
CA ASP A 138 23.00 -0.19 -3.34
C ASP A 138 22.46 -0.62 -1.97
N HIS A 139 21.94 -1.85 -1.90
CA HIS A 139 21.62 -2.51 -0.64
C HIS A 139 22.80 -3.33 -0.14
N SER A 140 23.02 -3.33 1.17
CA SER A 140 24.05 -4.16 1.81
C SER A 140 23.66 -5.64 1.89
N ASP A 141 22.36 -5.94 1.80
CA ASP A 141 21.80 -7.29 1.83
C ASP A 141 20.79 -7.49 0.70
N PHE A 142 20.71 -8.71 0.18
CA PHE A 142 19.79 -9.07 -0.89
C PHE A 142 18.35 -9.15 -0.39
N PHE A 143 18.13 -9.61 0.86
CA PHE A 143 16.79 -9.75 1.41
C PHE A 143 16.05 -8.42 1.53
N SER A 144 16.76 -7.33 1.85
CA SER A 144 16.15 -6.00 1.95
C SER A 144 15.68 -5.43 0.62
N ALA A 145 16.16 -5.95 -0.52
CA ALA A 145 15.65 -5.59 -1.84
C ALA A 145 14.31 -6.28 -2.18
N GLY A 146 13.91 -7.31 -1.42
CA GLY A 146 12.63 -8.01 -1.59
C GLY A 146 11.42 -7.09 -1.43
N VAL A 147 11.55 -6.01 -0.64
CA VAL A 147 10.49 -5.02 -0.43
C VAL A 147 9.97 -4.39 -1.71
N TYR A 148 10.76 -4.37 -2.80
CA TYR A 148 10.33 -3.83 -4.10
C TYR A 148 9.52 -4.82 -4.94
N ILE A 149 9.58 -6.10 -4.60
CA ILE A 149 9.07 -7.26 -5.35
C ILE A 149 7.80 -7.82 -4.69
N ASP A 150 7.75 -7.89 -3.36
CA ASP A 150 6.72 -8.62 -2.62
C ASP A 150 5.28 -8.18 -2.96
N ASN A 151 5.08 -6.89 -3.23
CA ASN A 151 3.76 -6.29 -3.48
C ASN A 151 3.46 -6.02 -4.96
N LEU A 152 4.11 -6.75 -5.88
CA LEU A 152 3.85 -6.60 -7.30
C LEU A 152 2.43 -7.08 -7.68
N PRO A 153 1.62 -6.29 -8.39
CA PRO A 153 0.30 -6.71 -8.87
C PRO A 153 0.34 -8.01 -9.70
N GLU A 154 1.44 -8.23 -10.42
CA GLU A 154 1.68 -9.43 -11.20
C GLU A 154 1.69 -10.70 -10.32
N HIS A 155 2.17 -10.60 -9.07
CA HIS A 155 2.11 -11.70 -8.10
C HIS A 155 0.68 -11.95 -7.63
N ALA A 156 -0.10 -10.90 -7.39
CA ALA A 156 -1.50 -11.04 -6.97
C ALA A 156 -2.34 -11.78 -8.02
N ALA A 157 -2.11 -11.53 -9.31
CA ALA A 157 -2.77 -12.24 -10.40
C ALA A 157 -2.41 -13.74 -10.42
N GLN A 158 -1.13 -14.07 -10.25
CA GLN A 158 -0.67 -15.47 -10.18
C GLN A 158 -1.22 -16.20 -8.95
N ILE A 159 -1.22 -15.54 -7.79
CA ILE A 159 -1.83 -16.05 -6.57
C ILE A 159 -3.31 -16.31 -6.81
N SER A 160 -4.05 -15.35 -7.38
CA SER A 160 -5.48 -15.52 -7.69
C SER A 160 -5.74 -16.70 -8.63
N ALA A 161 -4.92 -16.88 -9.68
CA ALA A 161 -5.02 -18.03 -10.58
C ALA A 161 -4.75 -19.36 -9.87
N ALA A 162 -3.71 -19.43 -9.05
CA ALA A 162 -3.37 -20.61 -8.25
C ALA A 162 -4.47 -20.94 -7.22
N LEU A 163 -5.04 -19.92 -6.57
CA LEU A 163 -6.16 -20.07 -5.63
C LEU A 163 -7.40 -20.59 -6.35
N SER A 164 -7.70 -20.10 -7.56
CA SER A 164 -8.84 -20.57 -8.37
C SER A 164 -8.73 -22.05 -8.75
N GLY A 165 -7.50 -22.56 -8.91
CA GLY A 165 -7.23 -23.99 -9.13
C GLY A 165 -7.21 -24.85 -7.85
N SER A 166 -7.28 -24.25 -6.66
CA SER A 166 -7.16 -24.97 -5.39
C SER A 166 -8.45 -25.71 -5.04
N SER A 167 -8.39 -27.05 -5.05
CA SER A 167 -9.54 -27.90 -4.73
C SER A 167 -10.04 -27.76 -3.29
N VAL A 168 -9.15 -27.43 -2.34
CA VAL A 168 -9.51 -27.19 -0.93
C VAL A 168 -10.29 -25.89 -0.79
N LEU A 169 -9.83 -24.82 -1.43
CA LEU A 169 -10.50 -23.52 -1.38
C LEU A 169 -11.80 -23.53 -2.18
N ASN A 170 -11.82 -24.19 -3.34
CA ASN A 170 -13.05 -24.41 -4.10
C ASN A 170 -14.07 -25.23 -3.28
N ARG A 171 -13.61 -26.24 -2.53
CA ARG A 171 -14.49 -27.00 -1.63
C ARG A 171 -15.07 -26.10 -0.56
N VAL A 172 -14.26 -25.28 0.11
CA VAL A 172 -14.72 -24.30 1.12
C VAL A 172 -15.68 -23.29 0.52
N ALA A 173 -15.38 -22.73 -0.66
CA ALA A 173 -16.25 -21.80 -1.38
C ALA A 173 -17.61 -22.45 -1.74
N SER A 174 -17.61 -23.74 -2.09
CA SER A 174 -18.81 -24.49 -2.46
C SER A 174 -19.69 -24.97 -1.29
N LEU A 175 -19.29 -24.73 -0.04
CA LEU A 175 -20.04 -25.16 1.16
C LEU A 175 -21.32 -24.34 1.41
N PHE A 176 -21.35 -23.09 0.94
CA PHE A 176 -22.58 -22.29 0.91
C PHE A 176 -23.02 -22.16 -0.55
N ARG A 177 -24.24 -22.60 -0.84
CA ARG A 177 -24.81 -22.63 -2.20
C ARG A 177 -26.02 -21.71 -2.36
N GLY A 178 -26.34 -20.96 -1.30
CA GLY A 178 -27.45 -20.01 -1.28
C GLY A 178 -27.05 -18.64 -1.83
N GLU A 179 -27.98 -17.68 -1.74
CA GLU A 179 -27.78 -16.31 -2.19
C GLU A 179 -28.05 -15.32 -1.05
N VAL A 180 -27.09 -14.45 -0.74
CA VAL A 180 -27.26 -13.45 0.32
C VAL A 180 -28.18 -12.32 -0.17
N VAL A 181 -29.24 -12.04 0.60
CA VAL A 181 -30.25 -11.03 0.26
C VAL A 181 -30.21 -9.84 1.22
N ASP A 182 -30.45 -8.64 0.70
CA ASP A 182 -30.35 -7.41 1.50
C ASP A 182 -31.45 -7.30 2.56
N SER A 183 -32.64 -7.83 2.29
CA SER A 183 -33.76 -7.88 3.23
C SER A 183 -34.76 -8.94 2.80
N GLU A 184 -35.68 -9.30 3.71
CA GLU A 184 -36.76 -10.25 3.44
C GLU A 184 -37.63 -9.85 2.24
N ALA A 185 -37.85 -8.55 2.01
CA ALA A 185 -38.70 -8.05 0.93
C ALA A 185 -38.15 -8.37 -0.47
N VAL A 186 -36.84 -8.60 -0.59
CA VAL A 186 -36.17 -8.90 -1.86
C VAL A 186 -35.98 -10.42 -2.03
N ALA A 187 -36.25 -11.20 -0.99
CA ALA A 187 -36.05 -12.64 -1.00
C ALA A 187 -37.17 -13.35 -1.79
N ILE A 188 -36.79 -14.42 -2.51
CA ILE A 188 -37.76 -15.33 -3.12
C ILE A 188 -38.54 -16.01 -1.99
N GLY A 189 -39.86 -15.76 -1.92
CA GLY A 189 -40.74 -16.23 -0.83
C GLY A 189 -40.95 -15.22 0.30
N GLY A 190 -40.38 -14.00 0.21
CA GLY A 190 -40.59 -12.93 1.20
C GLY A 190 -42.02 -12.38 1.26
N ASP A 191 -42.85 -12.71 0.27
CA ASP A 191 -44.29 -12.43 0.20
C ASP A 191 -45.12 -13.25 1.20
N ASP A 192 -44.60 -14.40 1.66
CA ASP A 192 -45.24 -15.26 2.67
C ASP A 192 -44.31 -15.53 3.86
N PRO A 193 -44.19 -14.58 4.80
CA PRO A 193 -43.32 -14.71 5.97
C PRO A 193 -43.66 -15.89 6.88
N GLN A 194 -44.93 -16.30 6.92
CA GLN A 194 -45.36 -17.42 7.78
C GLN A 194 -44.75 -18.73 7.29
N CYS A 195 -44.63 -18.90 5.97
CA CYS A 195 -44.11 -20.12 5.36
C CYS A 195 -42.64 -20.01 4.93
N SER A 196 -42.00 -18.85 4.93
CA SER A 196 -40.63 -18.73 4.38
C SER A 196 -39.58 -18.28 5.40
N ARG A 197 -39.97 -17.59 6.48
CA ARG A 197 -39.01 -17.03 7.44
C ARG A 197 -38.36 -18.10 8.31
N ILE A 198 -37.03 -18.04 8.39
CA ILE A 198 -36.18 -18.87 9.22
C ILE A 198 -35.74 -18.05 10.44
N HIS A 199 -35.91 -18.62 11.62
CA HIS A 199 -35.56 -17.97 12.89
C HIS A 199 -34.36 -18.63 13.55
N TYR A 200 -33.53 -17.83 14.20
CA TYR A 200 -32.53 -18.27 15.16
C TYR A 200 -32.81 -17.63 16.52
N LYS A 201 -33.06 -18.45 17.55
CA LYS A 201 -33.40 -17.98 18.92
C LYS A 201 -34.50 -16.89 18.94
N GLY A 202 -35.50 -17.02 18.08
CA GLY A 202 -36.63 -16.08 17.98
C GLY A 202 -36.42 -14.91 17.00
N GLU A 203 -35.18 -14.63 16.61
CA GLU A 203 -34.85 -13.54 15.66
C GLU A 203 -34.87 -14.04 14.22
N GLY A 204 -35.47 -13.28 13.30
CA GLY A 204 -35.45 -13.59 11.87
C GLY A 204 -34.03 -13.52 11.33
N THR A 205 -33.59 -14.59 10.66
CA THR A 205 -32.20 -14.73 10.22
C THR A 205 -32.07 -14.87 8.71
N ALA A 206 -33.08 -15.44 8.05
CA ALA A 206 -33.04 -15.76 6.63
C ALA A 206 -34.44 -16.07 6.08
N THR A 207 -34.52 -16.16 4.76
CA THR A 207 -35.70 -16.63 4.04
C THR A 207 -35.40 -17.95 3.31
N CYS A 208 -36.35 -18.89 3.34
CA CYS A 208 -36.31 -20.11 2.56
C CYS A 208 -36.95 -19.88 1.19
N GLY A 209 -36.18 -20.09 0.11
CA GLY A 209 -36.68 -19.98 -1.26
C GLY A 209 -37.75 -21.00 -1.66
N ASN A 210 -38.00 -22.02 -0.81
CA ASN A 210 -38.96 -23.10 -1.07
C ASN A 210 -40.18 -23.11 -0.12
N ARG A 211 -40.45 -22.00 0.58
CA ARG A 211 -41.66 -21.80 1.42
C ARG A 211 -41.94 -22.97 2.41
N LYS A 212 -40.93 -23.43 3.16
CA LYS A 212 -40.99 -24.47 4.21
C LYS A 212 -41.45 -25.87 3.77
N GLN A 213 -41.49 -26.17 2.47
CA GLN A 213 -41.70 -27.54 1.97
C GLN A 213 -40.40 -28.35 2.02
N CYS A 214 -39.73 -28.38 3.17
CA CYS A 214 -38.46 -29.08 3.34
C CYS A 214 -38.54 -30.11 4.47
N ASP A 215 -38.07 -31.33 4.20
CA ASP A 215 -38.06 -32.45 5.15
C ASP A 215 -36.92 -32.37 6.18
N MET A 216 -36.32 -31.18 6.36
CA MET A 216 -35.15 -30.96 7.23
C MET A 216 -35.52 -30.92 8.73
N GLY A 217 -36.81 -30.96 9.07
CA GLY A 217 -37.33 -31.10 10.44
C GLY A 217 -36.70 -30.14 11.45
N ASP A 218 -36.26 -30.68 12.58
CA ASP A 218 -35.66 -29.95 13.72
C ASP A 218 -34.26 -29.37 13.43
N GLY A 219 -33.70 -29.61 12.23
CA GLY A 219 -32.38 -29.13 11.84
C GLY A 219 -32.33 -27.64 11.47
N ILE A 220 -33.48 -26.94 11.46
CA ILE A 220 -33.58 -25.52 11.10
C ILE A 220 -33.21 -24.67 12.33
N PRO A 221 -32.30 -23.68 12.21
CA PRO A 221 -31.74 -23.10 10.99
C PRO A 221 -30.40 -23.70 10.53
N LEU A 222 -29.78 -24.60 11.31
CA LEU A 222 -28.41 -25.09 11.07
C LEU A 222 -28.23 -25.79 9.72
N ALA A 223 -29.18 -26.64 9.33
CA ALA A 223 -29.15 -27.36 8.07
C ALA A 223 -29.29 -26.42 6.85
N CYS A 224 -29.91 -25.25 7.04
CA CYS A 224 -30.14 -24.29 5.98
C CYS A 224 -28.84 -23.64 5.47
N TYR A 225 -27.80 -23.51 6.30
CA TYR A 225 -26.52 -22.89 5.89
C TYR A 225 -25.78 -23.66 4.79
N THR A 226 -26.11 -24.94 4.59
CA THR A 226 -25.57 -25.77 3.52
C THR A 226 -26.57 -26.00 2.38
N CYS A 227 -27.77 -25.40 2.45
CA CYS A 227 -28.81 -25.52 1.45
C CYS A 227 -28.62 -24.48 0.32
N ASP A 228 -28.93 -24.88 -0.90
CA ASP A 228 -28.93 -24.06 -2.11
C ASP A 228 -30.08 -23.03 -2.17
N ARG A 229 -31.21 -23.33 -1.50
CA ARG A 229 -32.39 -22.45 -1.43
C ARG A 229 -32.35 -21.46 -0.26
N PHE A 230 -31.24 -21.43 0.48
CA PHE A 230 -31.11 -20.58 1.67
C PHE A 230 -30.75 -19.15 1.28
N GLN A 231 -31.56 -18.18 1.72
CA GLN A 231 -31.33 -16.76 1.47
C GLN A 231 -31.07 -16.04 2.81
N PRO A 232 -29.82 -16.02 3.31
CA PRO A 232 -29.47 -15.33 4.54
C PRO A 232 -29.59 -13.82 4.37
N TRP A 233 -30.09 -13.14 5.41
CA TRP A 233 -30.24 -11.69 5.41
C TRP A 233 -28.92 -11.02 5.79
N VAL A 234 -28.56 -9.95 5.08
CA VAL A 234 -27.33 -9.19 5.34
C VAL A 234 -27.19 -8.77 6.82
N ASP A 235 -28.32 -8.45 7.47
CA ASP A 235 -28.38 -8.01 8.87
C ASP A 235 -28.85 -9.11 9.84
N GLY A 236 -28.83 -10.38 9.42
CA GLY A 236 -29.16 -11.52 10.26
C GLY A 236 -28.12 -11.79 11.36
N PRO A 237 -28.51 -12.43 12.49
CA PRO A 237 -27.62 -12.71 13.64
C PRO A 237 -26.67 -13.89 13.39
N HIS A 238 -25.99 -13.91 12.24
CA HIS A 238 -25.07 -14.98 11.82
C HIS A 238 -23.84 -15.10 12.73
N GLU A 239 -23.32 -13.97 13.23
CA GLU A 239 -22.18 -13.94 14.16
C GLU A 239 -22.51 -14.58 15.50
N ARG A 240 -23.72 -14.35 16.02
CA ARG A 240 -24.20 -14.96 17.27
C ARG A 240 -24.32 -16.48 17.11
N LEU A 241 -24.86 -16.94 15.99
CA LEU A 241 -24.90 -18.37 15.66
C LEU A 241 -23.50 -18.98 15.59
N LEU A 242 -22.54 -18.30 14.96
CA LEU A 242 -21.16 -18.78 14.87
C LEU A 242 -20.52 -18.92 16.25
N ALA A 243 -20.70 -17.92 17.13
CA ALA A 243 -20.18 -17.95 18.49
C ALA A 243 -20.76 -19.14 19.29
N ASP A 244 -22.07 -19.36 19.21
CA ASP A 244 -22.75 -20.48 19.87
C ASP A 244 -22.21 -21.84 19.36
N LEU A 245 -21.97 -21.98 18.05
CA LEU A 245 -21.41 -23.20 17.45
C LEU A 245 -19.95 -23.45 17.83
N GLN A 246 -19.13 -22.41 17.91
CA GLN A 246 -17.74 -22.50 18.33
C GLN A 246 -17.61 -22.85 19.82
N GLU A 247 -18.50 -22.32 20.66
CA GLU A 247 -18.58 -22.67 22.08
C GLU A 247 -18.99 -24.13 22.28
N GLU A 248 -20.03 -24.60 21.55
CA GLU A 248 -20.42 -26.01 21.58
C GLU A 248 -19.28 -26.92 21.13
N ARG A 249 -18.60 -26.60 20.02
CA ARG A 249 -17.44 -27.37 19.54
C ARG A 249 -16.34 -27.41 20.60
N SER A 250 -16.02 -26.29 21.23
CA SER A 250 -14.98 -26.18 22.25
C SER A 250 -15.32 -26.98 23.52
N ARG A 251 -16.60 -26.98 23.95
CA ARG A 251 -17.08 -27.83 25.05
C ARG A 251 -16.94 -29.31 24.72
N ASN A 252 -17.32 -29.72 23.51
CA ASN A 252 -17.18 -31.10 23.05
C ASN A 252 -15.72 -31.53 22.91
N ALA A 253 -14.84 -30.66 22.40
CA ALA A 253 -13.41 -30.91 22.31
C ALA A 253 -12.77 -31.16 23.68
N ARG A 254 -13.14 -30.36 24.69
CA ARG A 254 -12.67 -30.54 26.08
C ARG A 254 -13.15 -31.85 26.71
N ALA A 255 -14.37 -32.28 26.40
CA ALA A 255 -14.97 -33.47 27.01
C ALA A 255 -14.60 -34.78 26.30
N LEU A 256 -14.47 -34.76 24.97
CA LEU A 256 -14.40 -35.95 24.13
C LEU A 256 -13.15 -35.99 23.22
N GLY A 257 -12.40 -34.89 23.12
CA GLY A 257 -11.26 -34.72 22.22
C GLY A 257 -11.61 -34.06 20.88
N ASP A 258 -10.60 -33.46 20.24
CA ASP A 258 -10.74 -32.61 19.03
C ASP A 258 -11.18 -33.37 17.78
N THR A 259 -10.82 -34.65 17.66
CA THR A 259 -11.11 -35.49 16.49
C THR A 259 -12.34 -36.37 16.68
N HIS A 260 -13.00 -36.29 17.83
CA HIS A 260 -14.15 -37.14 18.13
C HIS A 260 -15.32 -36.84 17.16
N PRO A 261 -16.05 -37.84 16.66
CA PRO A 261 -17.14 -37.64 15.69
C PRO A 261 -18.22 -36.64 16.12
N VAL A 262 -18.45 -36.51 17.43
CA VAL A 262 -19.39 -35.52 18.00
C VAL A 262 -18.82 -34.10 17.93
N THR A 263 -17.52 -33.93 18.17
CA THR A 263 -16.83 -32.63 18.11
C THR A 263 -16.81 -32.08 16.68
N ILE A 264 -16.49 -32.93 15.70
CA ILE A 264 -16.37 -32.53 14.28
C ILE A 264 -17.70 -32.49 13.52
N ARG A 265 -18.80 -32.96 14.13
CA ARG A 265 -20.10 -33.14 13.47
C ARG A 265 -20.59 -31.89 12.73
N ARG A 266 -20.31 -30.70 13.29
CA ARG A 266 -20.82 -29.42 12.79
C ARG A 266 -19.77 -28.56 12.08
N ASP A 267 -18.59 -29.09 11.78
CA ASP A 267 -17.51 -28.31 11.18
C ASP A 267 -17.86 -27.78 9.79
N LYS A 268 -18.61 -28.57 9.02
CA LYS A 268 -19.15 -28.13 7.73
C LYS A 268 -20.13 -26.97 7.89
N THR A 269 -20.97 -27.01 8.91
CA THR A 269 -21.92 -25.93 9.22
C THR A 269 -21.18 -24.68 9.70
N ILE A 270 -20.17 -24.82 10.57
CA ILE A 270 -19.32 -23.71 11.02
C ILE A 270 -18.64 -23.03 9.82
N ALA A 271 -18.04 -23.81 8.92
CA ALA A 271 -17.41 -23.27 7.71
C ALA A 271 -18.42 -22.56 6.79
N ALA A 272 -19.63 -23.11 6.63
CA ALA A 272 -20.68 -22.49 5.83
C ALA A 272 -21.18 -21.17 6.45
N VAL A 273 -21.34 -21.10 7.79
CA VAL A 273 -21.72 -19.86 8.50
C VAL A 273 -20.63 -18.79 8.36
N ILE A 274 -19.35 -19.16 8.46
CA ILE A 274 -18.22 -18.24 8.22
C ILE A 274 -18.29 -17.67 6.80
N ASN A 275 -18.56 -18.51 5.79
CA ASN A 275 -18.69 -18.06 4.42
C ASN A 275 -19.86 -17.07 4.24
N VAL A 276 -21.01 -17.33 4.88
CA VAL A 276 -22.15 -16.40 4.88
C VAL A 276 -21.78 -15.05 5.49
N ILE A 277 -21.08 -15.02 6.63
CA ILE A 277 -20.64 -13.77 7.27
C ILE A 277 -19.73 -12.96 6.33
N HIS A 278 -18.79 -13.62 5.65
CA HIS A 278 -17.93 -12.96 4.66
C HIS A 278 -18.75 -12.36 3.50
N LEU A 279 -19.71 -13.10 2.95
CA LEU A 279 -20.58 -12.63 1.88
C LEU A 279 -21.46 -11.46 2.33
N CYS A 280 -22.04 -11.52 3.54
CA CYS A 280 -22.79 -10.41 4.13
C CYS A 280 -21.92 -9.16 4.29
N THR A 281 -20.67 -9.31 4.74
CA THR A 281 -19.73 -8.21 4.91
C THR A 281 -19.35 -7.57 3.57
N ALA A 282 -19.05 -8.39 2.56
CA ALA A 282 -18.76 -7.91 1.20
C ALA A 282 -19.97 -7.16 0.61
N ARG A 283 -21.20 -7.66 0.83
CA ARG A 283 -22.43 -7.00 0.40
C ARG A 283 -22.65 -5.66 1.12
N LYS A 284 -22.38 -5.56 2.43
CA LYS A 284 -22.41 -4.29 3.18
C LYS A 284 -21.43 -3.26 2.62
N GLN A 285 -20.22 -3.68 2.27
CA GLN A 285 -19.21 -2.81 1.67
C GLN A 285 -19.62 -2.31 0.28
N GLN A 286 -20.20 -3.19 -0.56
CA GLN A 286 -20.75 -2.79 -1.86
C GLN A 286 -21.89 -1.76 -1.72
N ARG A 287 -22.80 -1.95 -0.74
CA ARG A 287 -23.86 -0.96 -0.44
C ARG A 287 -23.27 0.38 -0.02
N ALA A 288 -22.20 0.39 0.77
CA ALA A 288 -21.53 1.61 1.23
C ALA A 288 -20.77 2.34 0.10
N SER A 289 -20.21 1.62 -0.88
CA SER A 289 -19.55 2.24 -2.04
C SER A 289 -20.54 2.78 -3.08
N LEU A 290 -21.69 2.11 -3.26
CA LEU A 290 -22.78 2.56 -4.11
C LEU A 290 -23.46 3.83 -3.55
N SER A 291 -23.63 3.94 -2.24
CA SER A 291 -24.15 5.17 -1.62
C SER A 291 -23.17 6.36 -1.70
N HIS A 292 -21.86 6.10 -1.72
CA HIS A 292 -20.84 7.15 -1.90
C HIS A 292 -20.71 7.65 -3.34
N SER A 293 -21.05 6.83 -4.34
CA SER A 293 -21.01 7.21 -5.76
C SER A 293 -22.30 7.87 -6.26
N GLY A 294 -23.44 7.62 -5.60
CA GLY A 294 -24.74 8.26 -5.91
C GLY A 294 -24.93 9.66 -5.30
N GLY A 295 -24.00 10.16 -4.48
CA GLY A 295 -24.04 11.51 -3.88
C GLY A 295 -23.25 12.58 -4.66
N ALA A 296 -22.74 12.24 -5.85
CA ALA A 296 -21.94 13.12 -6.71
C ALA A 296 -22.61 13.38 -8.07
N ALA A 297 -23.95 13.45 -8.09
CA ALA A 297 -24.75 13.87 -9.25
C ALA A 297 -25.60 15.08 -8.88
#